data_AF-A0A6J5Z308-F1
#
_entry.id   AF-A0A6J5Z308-F1
#
_cell.length_a   1.000
_cell.length_b   1.000
_cell.length_c   1.000
_cell.angle_alpha   90.00
_cell.angle_beta   90.00
_cell.angle_gamma   90.00
#
_symmetry.space_group_name_H-M   'P 1'
#
loop_
_entity.id
_entity.type
_entity.pdbx_description
1 polymer ?
#
loop_
_entity_poly.entity_id
_entity_poly.type
_entity_poly.pdbx_seq_one_letter_code
_entity_poly.pdbx_strand_id
1 'polypeptide(L)'
;MIAAGIKLFGDNPFGWRIATAVIGSLMILLIGLIAQRLFRNPLLSGLASALAALDGMALVHSRTALLDNFLAFFILLATYFFIRRNYWLTGLFLGIALSTKWSALYFIAAFGLIALYRAFSHHTGRALIRPTVERFFQFGLIPITVYFTSWSGWFLSDRGWGRDFSSNPLRSFYYYHQQILGFHTGLTQKHTYEASPWSWLFMGRPTSFLYESPSGCGSKSCSQEVIALGTPLLWWLAIAALALVIGMWFRSLATRHFDPAVTIIIAGMAAGYLPWFFFQERTVFTFYVIVFQPFLILALVYAVRAILLRFQKSGEIIVAALFILIFLNFVYFLPIYLGDVITYEAWRSRMWFPSWI
;
A
#
# COMPACT_ATOMS: atom_id res chain seq x y z
N MET A 1 -0.27 15.40 8.56
CA MET A 1 1.01 15.44 7.81
C MET A 1 0.95 16.41 6.64
N ILE A 2 -0.01 16.29 5.71
CA ILE A 2 -0.20 17.26 4.60
C ILE A 2 -0.29 18.71 5.12
N ALA A 3 -1.11 18.96 6.14
CA ALA A 3 -1.23 20.28 6.76
C ALA A 3 0.10 20.82 7.34
N ALA A 4 1.02 19.96 7.76
CA ALA A 4 2.35 20.39 8.21
C ALA A 4 3.21 20.84 7.01
N GLY A 5 3.08 20.18 5.86
CA GLY A 5 3.69 20.64 4.61
C GLY A 5 3.19 22.02 4.19
N ILE A 6 1.87 22.23 4.22
CA ILE A 6 1.24 23.55 3.96
C ILE A 6 1.77 24.60 4.92
N LYS A 7 1.84 24.29 6.22
CA LYS A 7 2.31 25.25 7.23
C LYS A 7 3.77 25.65 7.02
N LEU A 8 4.62 24.72 6.59
CA LEU A 8 6.07 24.96 6.45
C LEU A 8 6.45 25.58 5.10
N PHE A 9 5.72 25.27 4.02
CA PHE A 9 6.09 25.65 2.65
C PHE A 9 5.02 26.45 1.89
N GLY A 10 3.93 26.81 2.56
CA GLY A 10 2.82 27.60 2.01
C GLY A 10 1.69 26.76 1.44
N ASP A 11 0.53 27.40 1.27
CA ASP A 11 -0.66 26.80 0.66
C ASP A 11 -0.56 26.84 -0.88
N ASN A 12 0.30 25.96 -1.40
CA ASN A 12 0.60 25.83 -2.82
C ASN A 12 0.88 24.35 -3.17
N PRO A 13 0.92 23.99 -4.47
CA PRO A 13 1.11 22.60 -4.88
C PRO A 13 2.34 21.90 -4.28
N PHE A 14 3.43 22.64 -4.02
CA PHE A 14 4.61 22.08 -3.37
C PHE A 14 4.34 21.74 -1.90
N GLY A 15 3.77 22.67 -1.13
CA GLY A 15 3.39 22.45 0.27
C GLY A 15 2.38 21.31 0.47
N TRP A 16 1.48 21.10 -0.49
CA TRP A 16 0.53 19.99 -0.47
C TRP A 16 1.20 18.62 -0.63
N ARG A 17 2.27 18.54 -1.43
CA ARG A 17 2.85 17.27 -1.93
C ARG A 17 4.13 16.85 -1.21
N ILE A 18 4.88 17.79 -0.63
CA ILE A 18 6.21 17.52 -0.05
C ILE A 18 6.20 16.41 1.01
N ALA A 19 5.18 16.37 1.87
CA ALA A 19 5.04 15.33 2.88
C ALA A 19 4.84 13.94 2.24
N THR A 20 4.01 13.86 1.20
CA THR A 20 3.77 12.60 0.49
C THR A 20 4.98 12.15 -0.30
N ALA A 21 5.74 13.09 -0.88
CA ALA A 21 6.97 12.81 -1.63
C ALA A 21 8.04 12.20 -0.72
N VAL A 22 8.31 12.82 0.44
CA VAL A 22 9.24 12.29 1.44
C VAL A 22 8.84 10.89 1.88
N ILE A 23 7.55 10.69 2.19
CA ILE A 23 7.06 9.39 2.64
C ILE A 23 7.18 8.32 1.53
N GLY A 24 6.84 8.64 0.29
CA GLY A 24 7.01 7.73 -0.85
C GLY A 24 8.48 7.34 -1.07
N SER A 25 9.41 8.30 -0.95
CA SER A 25 10.85 8.01 -1.03
C SER A 25 11.33 7.12 0.12
N LEU A 26 10.87 7.35 1.35
CA LEU A 26 11.21 6.50 2.49
C LEU A 26 10.63 5.09 2.39
N MET A 27 9.48 4.91 1.73
CA MET A 27 8.91 3.58 1.49
C MET A 27 9.85 2.70 0.65
N ILE A 28 10.56 3.27 -0.34
CA ILE A 28 11.54 2.53 -1.15
C ILE A 28 12.61 1.89 -0.25
N LEU A 29 13.20 2.70 0.65
CA LEU A 29 14.19 2.23 1.62
C LEU A 29 13.59 1.17 2.56
N LEU A 30 12.37 1.40 3.03
CA LEU A 30 11.72 0.52 3.98
C LEU A 30 11.38 -0.86 3.37
N ILE A 31 10.98 -0.90 2.10
CA ILE A 31 10.79 -2.15 1.35
C ILE A 31 12.12 -2.93 1.27
N GLY A 32 13.22 -2.25 0.94
CA GLY A 32 14.56 -2.85 0.96
C GLY A 32 14.97 -3.37 2.34
N LEU A 33 14.68 -2.63 3.41
CA LEU A 33 14.95 -3.05 4.79
C LEU A 33 14.12 -4.27 5.21
N ILE A 34 12.85 -4.33 4.80
CA ILE A 34 11.98 -5.49 5.02
C ILE A 34 12.54 -6.69 4.24
N ALA A 35 12.88 -6.52 2.97
CA ALA A 35 13.51 -7.56 2.15
C ALA A 35 14.82 -8.06 2.80
N GLN A 36 15.67 -7.18 3.31
CA GLN A 36 16.90 -7.56 4.02
C GLN A 36 16.61 -8.43 5.25
N ARG A 37 15.54 -8.13 5.99
CA ARG A 37 15.15 -8.92 7.16
C ARG A 37 14.58 -10.29 6.80
N LEU A 38 13.84 -10.37 5.71
CA LEU A 38 13.22 -11.62 5.24
C LEU A 38 14.23 -12.53 4.55
N PHE A 39 15.06 -11.98 3.66
CA PHE A 39 15.92 -12.77 2.77
C PHE A 39 17.39 -12.79 3.17
N ARG A 40 17.84 -11.85 4.01
CA ARG A 40 19.24 -11.71 4.47
C ARG A 40 20.26 -11.67 3.33
N ASN A 41 19.88 -11.07 2.21
CA ASN A 41 20.72 -10.97 1.02
C ASN A 41 20.68 -9.53 0.48
N PRO A 42 21.82 -8.82 0.42
CA PRO A 42 21.87 -7.42 0.00
C PRO A 42 21.48 -7.21 -1.46
N LEU A 43 21.73 -8.17 -2.36
CA LEU A 43 21.28 -8.10 -3.75
C LEU A 43 19.75 -8.10 -3.83
N LEU A 44 19.09 -9.01 -3.09
CA LEU A 44 17.63 -9.08 -3.04
C LEU A 44 17.01 -7.84 -2.42
N SER A 45 17.68 -7.25 -1.41
CA SER A 45 17.25 -5.99 -0.80
C SER A 45 17.38 -4.81 -1.75
N GLY A 46 18.50 -4.73 -2.47
CA GLY A 46 18.71 -3.71 -3.51
C GLY A 46 17.70 -3.83 -4.64
N LEU A 47 17.41 -5.06 -5.10
CA LEU A 47 16.37 -5.34 -6.09
C LEU A 47 14.98 -4.95 -5.60
N ALA A 48 14.64 -5.22 -4.33
CA ALA A 48 13.35 -4.81 -3.77
C ALA A 48 13.17 -3.28 -3.80
N SER A 49 14.19 -2.52 -3.40
CA SER A 49 14.18 -1.06 -3.49
C SER A 49 14.12 -0.58 -4.93
N ALA A 50 14.90 -1.16 -5.83
CA ALA A 50 14.94 -0.76 -7.24
C ALA A 50 13.60 -1.02 -7.93
N LEU A 51 12.97 -2.18 -7.71
CA LEU A 51 11.64 -2.48 -8.23
C LEU A 51 10.57 -1.52 -7.67
N ALA A 52 10.65 -1.17 -6.38
CA ALA A 52 9.75 -0.17 -5.79
C ALA A 52 9.92 1.23 -6.43
N ALA A 53 11.14 1.62 -6.77
CA ALA A 53 11.44 2.88 -7.43
C ALA A 53 11.01 2.90 -8.92
N LEU A 54 10.92 1.73 -9.55
CA LEU A 54 10.53 1.54 -10.95
C LEU A 54 9.04 1.19 -11.12
N ASP A 55 8.21 1.50 -10.14
CA ASP A 55 6.77 1.29 -10.21
C ASP A 55 6.01 2.60 -10.39
N GLY A 56 5.27 2.72 -11.50
CA GLY A 56 4.47 3.90 -11.82
C GLY A 56 3.45 4.26 -10.74
N MET A 57 2.85 3.25 -10.11
CA MET A 57 1.86 3.45 -9.06
C MET A 57 2.47 4.14 -7.84
N ALA A 58 3.66 3.72 -7.42
CA ALA A 58 4.40 4.34 -6.32
C ALA A 58 4.85 5.76 -6.68
N LEU A 59 5.36 5.98 -7.90
CA LEU A 59 5.77 7.30 -8.38
C LEU A 59 4.61 8.30 -8.34
N VAL A 60 3.47 7.95 -8.92
CA VAL A 60 2.30 8.83 -9.02
C VAL A 60 1.74 9.15 -7.63
N HIS A 61 1.63 8.16 -6.74
CA HIS A 61 1.16 8.39 -5.37
C HIS A 61 2.11 9.26 -4.55
N SER A 62 3.42 9.10 -4.71
CA SER A 62 4.40 9.92 -4.00
C SER A 62 4.30 11.41 -4.38
N ARG A 63 3.78 11.72 -5.57
CA ARG A 63 3.65 13.09 -6.11
C ARG A 63 2.25 13.68 -5.94
N THR A 64 1.30 12.91 -5.42
CA THR A 64 -0.09 13.35 -5.27
C THR A 64 -0.43 13.47 -3.79
N ALA A 65 -1.11 14.54 -3.38
CA ALA A 65 -1.44 14.78 -1.96
C ALA A 65 -2.59 13.88 -1.46
N LEU A 66 -2.37 12.56 -1.46
CA LEU A 66 -3.33 11.54 -1.05
C LEU A 66 -2.93 10.87 0.27
N LEU A 67 -3.94 10.41 1.02
CA LEU A 67 -3.74 9.76 2.31
C LEU A 67 -3.17 8.34 2.19
N ASP A 68 -3.39 7.67 1.06
CA ASP A 68 -3.09 6.24 0.87
C ASP A 68 -1.59 5.92 0.96
N ASN A 69 -0.73 6.86 0.57
CA ASN A 69 0.71 6.70 0.68
C ASN A 69 1.17 6.71 2.15
N PHE A 70 0.55 7.53 3.01
CA PHE A 70 0.84 7.53 4.45
C PHE A 70 0.37 6.23 5.11
N LEU A 71 -0.81 5.74 4.74
CA LEU A 71 -1.29 4.43 5.19
C LEU A 71 -0.28 3.33 4.82
N ALA A 72 0.13 3.24 3.56
CA ALA A 72 1.09 2.24 3.08
C ALA A 72 2.41 2.31 3.86
N PHE A 73 2.93 3.51 4.08
CA PHE A 73 4.15 3.72 4.86
C PHE A 73 4.05 3.21 6.31
N PHE A 74 2.98 3.54 7.02
CA PHE A 74 2.81 3.07 8.40
C PHE A 74 2.56 1.56 8.48
N ILE A 75 1.88 0.97 7.48
CA ILE A 75 1.77 -0.49 7.35
C ILE A 75 3.15 -1.12 7.13
N LEU A 76 4.03 -0.52 6.32
CA LEU A 76 5.39 -1.01 6.14
C LEU A 76 6.23 -0.89 7.43
N LEU A 77 6.10 0.21 8.18
CA LEU A 77 6.79 0.35 9.47
C LEU A 77 6.31 -0.73 10.45
N ALA A 78 5.00 -0.91 10.56
CA ALA A 78 4.41 -1.98 11.36
C ALA A 78 4.95 -3.36 10.95
N THR A 79 5.02 -3.63 9.65
CA THR A 79 5.56 -4.87 9.07
C THR A 79 7.02 -5.07 9.44
N TYR A 80 7.86 -4.04 9.30
CA TYR A 80 9.27 -4.08 9.68
C TYR A 80 9.45 -4.44 11.16
N PHE A 81 8.73 -3.76 12.05
CA PHE A 81 8.79 -4.04 13.49
C PHE A 81 8.20 -5.40 13.85
N PHE A 82 7.19 -5.86 13.11
CA PHE A 82 6.58 -7.18 13.32
C PHE A 82 7.58 -8.30 13.01
N ILE A 83 8.33 -8.18 11.90
CA ILE A 83 9.41 -9.11 11.54
C ILE A 83 10.53 -9.08 12.59
N ARG A 84 10.81 -7.90 13.16
CA ARG A 84 11.76 -7.70 14.27
C ARG A 84 11.23 -8.21 15.62
N ARG A 85 9.99 -8.72 15.67
CA ARG A 85 9.29 -9.16 16.90
C ARG A 85 9.12 -8.03 17.94
N ASN A 86 9.20 -6.76 17.52
CA ASN A 86 8.89 -5.62 18.37
C ASN A 86 7.42 -5.25 18.20
N TYR A 87 6.57 -6.00 18.89
CA TYR A 87 5.13 -5.91 18.75
C TYR A 87 4.52 -4.65 19.38
N TRP A 88 5.21 -4.02 20.32
CA TRP A 88 4.83 -2.72 20.86
C TRP A 88 4.89 -1.64 19.78
N LEU A 89 5.99 -1.57 19.04
CA LEU A 89 6.11 -0.65 17.91
C LEU A 89 5.21 -1.05 16.75
N THR A 90 4.99 -2.35 16.50
CA THR A 90 3.99 -2.78 15.52
C THR A 90 2.60 -2.22 15.85
N GLY A 91 2.15 -2.39 17.09
CA GLY A 91 0.87 -1.85 17.58
C GLY A 91 0.76 -0.34 17.40
N LEU A 92 1.82 0.39 17.77
CA LEU A 92 1.90 1.83 17.61
C LEU A 92 1.71 2.26 16.15
N PHE A 93 2.50 1.71 15.22
CA PHE A 93 2.41 2.09 13.81
C PHE A 93 1.12 1.63 13.14
N LEU A 94 0.56 0.49 13.55
CA LEU A 94 -0.79 0.09 13.12
C LEU A 94 -1.87 1.04 13.63
N GLY A 95 -1.72 1.59 14.85
CA GLY A 95 -2.60 2.64 15.37
C GLY A 95 -2.50 3.94 14.57
N ILE A 96 -1.30 4.35 14.18
CA ILE A 96 -1.09 5.52 13.32
C ILE A 96 -1.68 5.27 11.93
N ALA A 97 -1.52 4.06 11.38
CA ALA A 97 -2.16 3.64 10.13
C ALA A 97 -3.69 3.70 10.24
N LEU A 98 -4.28 3.21 11.34
CA LEU A 98 -5.72 3.27 11.62
C LEU A 98 -6.24 4.71 11.70
N SER A 99 -5.44 5.60 12.29
CA SER A 99 -5.73 7.04 12.35
C SER A 99 -5.68 7.71 10.98
N THR A 100 -5.02 7.09 9.99
CA THR A 100 -4.94 7.59 8.61
C THR A 100 -6.09 7.07 7.76
N LYS A 101 -6.41 5.77 7.86
CA LYS A 101 -7.52 5.12 7.14
C LYS A 101 -7.98 3.85 7.87
N TRP A 102 -9.29 3.64 7.94
CA TRP A 102 -9.88 2.48 8.63
C TRP A 102 -9.52 1.11 8.04
N SER A 103 -9.07 1.06 6.77
CA SER A 103 -8.58 -0.19 6.17
C SER A 103 -7.36 -0.79 6.89
N ALA A 104 -6.68 -0.04 7.76
CA ALA A 104 -5.63 -0.60 8.62
C ALA A 104 -6.16 -1.64 9.63
N LEU A 105 -7.47 -1.67 9.93
CA LEU A 105 -8.08 -2.68 10.79
C LEU A 105 -7.79 -4.11 10.31
N TYR A 106 -7.78 -4.33 8.99
CA TYR A 106 -7.49 -5.63 8.40
C TYR A 106 -6.05 -6.08 8.66
N PHE A 107 -5.09 -5.13 8.67
CA PHE A 107 -3.70 -5.40 9.02
C PHE A 107 -3.51 -5.64 10.52
N ILE A 108 -4.24 -4.91 11.37
CA ILE A 108 -4.30 -5.17 12.81
C ILE A 108 -4.78 -6.59 13.09
N ALA A 109 -5.88 -6.99 12.46
CA ALA A 109 -6.42 -8.33 12.60
C ALA A 109 -5.42 -9.40 12.10
N ALA A 110 -4.89 -9.24 10.88
CA ALA A 110 -3.97 -10.22 10.30
C ALA A 110 -2.69 -10.40 11.15
N PHE A 111 -2.03 -9.32 11.53
CA PHE A 111 -0.80 -9.40 12.33
C PHE A 111 -1.09 -9.83 13.78
N GLY A 112 -2.21 -9.38 14.36
CA GLY A 112 -2.66 -9.80 15.68
C GLY A 112 -2.91 -11.30 15.75
N LEU A 113 -3.62 -11.87 14.76
CA LEU A 113 -3.88 -13.30 14.67
C LEU A 113 -2.59 -14.11 14.49
N ILE A 114 -1.66 -13.66 13.64
CA ILE A 114 -0.36 -14.33 13.47
C ILE A 114 0.46 -14.25 14.77
N ALA A 115 0.44 -13.12 15.47
CA ALA A 115 1.15 -12.96 16.74
C ALA A 115 0.55 -13.83 17.86
N LEU A 116 -0.78 -13.91 17.93
CA LEU A 116 -1.49 -14.82 18.83
C LEU A 116 -1.16 -16.27 18.51
N TYR A 117 -1.28 -16.68 17.24
CA TYR A 117 -0.91 -18.03 16.82
C TYR A 117 0.52 -18.42 17.24
N ARG A 118 1.49 -17.52 17.05
CA ARG A 118 2.88 -17.72 17.53
C ARG A 118 2.96 -17.85 19.05
N ALA A 119 2.19 -17.07 19.80
CA ALA A 119 2.16 -17.16 21.27
C ALA A 119 1.66 -18.54 21.72
N PHE A 120 0.54 -19.01 21.17
CA PHE A 120 -0.05 -20.33 21.45
C PHE A 120 0.82 -21.49 20.96
N SER A 121 1.59 -21.30 19.89
CA SER A 121 2.49 -22.35 19.38
C SER A 121 3.77 -22.51 20.21
N HIS A 122 4.16 -21.48 20.97
CA HIS A 122 5.41 -21.48 21.74
C HIS A 122 5.19 -21.59 23.25
N HIS A 123 3.97 -21.39 23.76
CA HIS A 123 3.67 -21.39 25.19
C HIS A 123 2.41 -22.20 25.48
N THR A 124 2.39 -22.91 26.60
CA THR A 124 1.24 -23.70 27.07
C THR A 124 0.91 -23.40 28.53
N GLY A 125 -0.32 -23.68 28.97
CA GLY A 125 -0.76 -23.49 30.35
C GLY A 125 -0.60 -22.05 30.86
N ARG A 126 -0.10 -21.88 32.09
CA ARG A 126 0.07 -20.54 32.72
C ARG A 126 1.07 -19.64 31.98
N ALA A 127 2.05 -20.21 31.28
CA ALA A 127 3.04 -19.44 30.51
C ALA A 127 2.42 -18.68 29.33
N LEU A 128 1.21 -19.04 28.90
CA LEU A 128 0.47 -18.38 27.82
C LEU A 128 -0.23 -17.09 28.26
N ILE A 129 -0.49 -16.90 29.56
CA ILE A 129 -1.27 -15.77 30.08
C ILE A 129 -0.58 -14.45 29.71
N ARG A 130 0.69 -14.30 30.06
CA ARG A 130 1.45 -13.06 29.79
C ARG A 130 1.54 -12.74 28.29
N PRO A 131 1.98 -13.65 27.39
CA PRO A 131 2.01 -13.38 25.96
C PRO A 131 0.65 -12.97 25.39
N THR A 132 -0.44 -13.64 25.81
CA THR A 132 -1.80 -13.34 25.33
C THR A 132 -2.26 -11.96 25.78
N VAL A 133 -2.03 -11.62 27.05
CA VAL A 133 -2.31 -10.28 27.58
C VAL A 133 -1.49 -9.23 26.83
N GLU A 134 -0.19 -9.45 26.64
CA GLU A 134 0.66 -8.55 25.84
C GLU A 134 0.13 -8.39 24.40
N ARG A 135 -0.32 -9.47 23.73
CA ARG A 135 -0.92 -9.38 22.39
C ARG A 135 -2.18 -8.51 22.38
N PHE A 136 -3.04 -8.64 23.38
CA PHE A 136 -4.24 -7.83 23.51
C PHE A 136 -3.91 -6.34 23.65
N PHE A 137 -2.91 -5.99 24.47
CA PHE A 137 -2.46 -4.60 24.58
C PHE A 137 -1.80 -4.09 23.28
N GLN A 138 -0.97 -4.91 22.65
CA GLN A 138 -0.22 -4.53 21.45
C GLN A 138 -1.10 -4.36 20.21
N PHE A 139 -2.08 -5.25 19.99
CA PHE A 139 -2.92 -5.24 18.78
C PHE A 139 -4.36 -4.76 19.04
N GLY A 140 -4.75 -4.56 20.29
CA GLY A 140 -6.04 -4.00 20.68
C GLY A 140 -5.89 -2.60 21.28
N LEU A 141 -5.41 -2.52 22.52
CA LEU A 141 -5.45 -1.25 23.27
C LEU A 141 -4.57 -0.15 22.65
N ILE A 142 -3.34 -0.45 22.23
CA ILE A 142 -2.43 0.56 21.67
C ILE A 142 -3.01 1.19 20.39
N PRO A 143 -3.43 0.42 19.35
CA PRO A 143 -4.03 1.02 18.17
C PRO A 143 -5.25 1.89 18.48
N ILE A 144 -6.11 1.45 19.41
CA ILE A 144 -7.28 2.20 19.86
C ILE A 144 -6.87 3.52 20.52
N THR A 145 -5.94 3.49 21.48
CA THR A 145 -5.45 4.69 22.15
C THR A 145 -4.83 5.67 21.14
N VAL A 146 -3.99 5.19 20.22
CA VAL A 146 -3.40 6.01 19.18
C VAL A 146 -4.48 6.67 18.32
N TYR A 147 -5.50 5.90 17.90
CA TYR A 147 -6.64 6.43 17.16
C TYR A 147 -7.32 7.58 17.90
N PHE A 148 -7.72 7.38 19.15
CA PHE A 148 -8.37 8.44 19.94
C PHE A 148 -7.46 9.66 20.17
N THR A 149 -6.16 9.45 20.41
CA THR A 149 -5.21 10.57 20.59
C THR A 149 -5.04 11.40 19.32
N SER A 150 -5.20 10.80 18.13
CA SER A 150 -5.15 11.52 16.85
C SER A 150 -6.28 12.55 16.70
N TRP A 151 -7.40 12.35 17.41
CA TRP A 151 -8.53 13.27 17.47
C TRP A 151 -8.38 14.39 18.51
N SER A 152 -7.24 14.47 19.21
CA SER A 152 -6.99 15.50 20.24
C SER A 152 -7.29 16.92 19.74
N GLY A 153 -6.93 17.27 18.51
CA GLY A 153 -7.25 18.58 17.92
C GLY A 153 -8.75 18.86 17.78
N TRP A 154 -9.57 17.83 17.53
CA TRP A 154 -11.03 17.94 17.48
C TRP A 154 -11.62 18.09 18.89
N PHE A 155 -11.07 17.41 19.90
CA PHE A 155 -11.52 17.54 21.29
C PHE A 155 -11.11 18.87 21.93
N LEU A 156 -9.92 19.39 21.60
CA LEU A 156 -9.34 20.61 22.16
C LEU A 156 -9.80 21.89 21.46
N SER A 157 -10.62 21.79 20.40
CA SER A 157 -11.13 22.96 19.68
C SER A 157 -12.60 22.83 19.35
N ASP A 158 -13.25 23.97 19.11
CA ASP A 158 -14.67 24.02 18.75
C ASP A 158 -14.89 24.17 17.23
N ARG A 159 -13.83 24.01 16.43
CA ARG A 159 -13.84 24.21 14.97
C ARG A 159 -14.10 22.92 14.17
N GLY A 160 -14.15 21.78 14.86
CA GLY A 160 -14.33 20.48 14.21
C GLY A 160 -15.75 20.29 13.67
N TRP A 161 -15.89 19.51 12.60
CA TRP A 161 -17.21 19.14 12.08
C TRP A 161 -18.05 18.43 13.15
N GLY A 162 -19.33 18.78 13.25
CA GLY A 162 -20.30 18.18 14.18
C GLY A 162 -20.00 18.40 15.66
N ARG A 163 -19.07 19.30 16.00
CA ARG A 163 -18.60 19.54 17.37
C ARG A 163 -19.67 20.16 18.28
N ASP A 164 -20.60 20.88 17.67
CA ASP A 164 -21.73 21.61 18.24
C ASP A 164 -23.02 20.78 18.34
N PHE A 165 -23.04 19.53 17.87
CA PHE A 165 -24.22 18.66 17.90
C PHE A 165 -24.80 18.42 19.31
N SER A 166 -23.95 18.38 20.34
CA SER A 166 -24.33 18.21 21.74
C SER A 166 -23.36 18.94 22.67
N SER A 167 -23.86 19.36 23.84
CA SER A 167 -23.03 19.89 24.93
C SER A 167 -22.03 18.86 25.48
N ASN A 168 -22.30 17.55 25.33
CA ASN A 168 -21.35 16.49 25.67
C ASN A 168 -20.44 16.19 24.46
N PRO A 169 -19.12 16.49 24.53
CA PRO A 169 -18.20 16.28 23.41
C PRO A 169 -18.12 14.81 22.96
N LEU A 170 -18.32 13.84 23.87
CA LEU A 170 -18.32 12.42 23.52
C LEU A 170 -19.53 12.04 22.66
N ARG A 171 -20.69 12.67 22.90
CA ARG A 171 -21.90 12.44 22.10
C ARG A 171 -21.75 13.05 20.70
N SER A 172 -21.19 14.26 20.61
CA SER A 172 -20.82 14.89 19.33
C SER A 172 -19.79 14.05 18.56
N PHE A 173 -18.80 13.48 19.26
CA PHE A 173 -17.78 12.63 18.64
C PHE A 173 -18.38 11.34 18.07
N TYR A 174 -19.25 10.68 18.84
CA TYR A 174 -19.99 9.51 18.39
C TYR A 174 -20.86 9.83 17.18
N TYR A 175 -21.59 10.94 17.21
CA TYR A 175 -22.40 11.41 16.09
C TYR A 175 -21.54 11.65 14.83
N TYR A 176 -20.37 12.26 14.96
CA TYR A 176 -19.45 12.43 13.84
C TYR A 176 -18.99 11.07 13.28
N HIS A 177 -18.67 10.10 14.13
CA HIS A 177 -18.32 8.75 13.67
C HIS A 177 -19.48 8.02 12.98
N GLN A 178 -20.72 8.22 13.44
CA GLN A 178 -21.90 7.71 12.76
C GLN A 178 -22.04 8.32 11.35
N GLN A 179 -21.80 9.62 11.18
CA GLN A 179 -21.82 10.26 9.87
C GLN A 179 -20.70 9.72 8.95
N ILE A 180 -19.48 9.55 9.48
CA ILE A 180 -18.36 8.97 8.73
C ILE A 180 -18.73 7.57 8.25
N LEU A 181 -19.23 6.70 9.15
CA LEU A 181 -19.64 5.35 8.80
C LEU A 181 -20.78 5.36 7.77
N GLY A 182 -21.82 6.16 8.01
CA GLY A 182 -22.97 6.29 7.12
C GLY A 182 -22.59 6.72 5.71
N PHE A 183 -21.67 7.69 5.58
CA PHE A 183 -21.10 8.07 4.29
C PHE A 183 -20.38 6.90 3.61
N HIS A 184 -19.52 6.18 4.34
CA HIS A 184 -18.74 5.08 3.77
C HIS A 184 -19.59 3.88 3.35
N THR A 185 -20.67 3.59 4.08
CA THR A 185 -21.62 2.52 3.75
C THR A 185 -22.63 2.93 2.68
N GLY A 186 -22.90 4.23 2.52
CA GLY A 186 -23.85 4.77 1.55
C GLY A 186 -23.24 5.28 0.24
N LEU A 187 -21.91 5.28 0.10
CA LEU A 187 -21.23 5.78 -1.10
C LEU A 187 -21.28 4.76 -2.25
N THR A 188 -22.34 4.83 -3.04
CA THR A 188 -22.59 3.99 -4.23
C THR A 188 -22.70 4.80 -5.53
N GLN A 189 -22.31 6.07 -5.49
CA GLN A 189 -22.38 6.94 -6.67
C GLN A 189 -21.37 6.50 -7.74
N LYS A 190 -21.87 6.20 -8.94
CA LYS A 190 -21.02 5.76 -10.05
C LYS A 190 -19.99 6.81 -10.45
N HIS A 191 -18.79 6.34 -10.79
CA HIS A 191 -17.71 7.19 -11.29
C HIS A 191 -17.07 6.58 -12.55
N THR A 192 -16.70 7.41 -13.52
CA THR A 192 -16.15 6.96 -14.83
C THR A 192 -14.83 6.16 -14.72
N TYR A 193 -14.08 6.41 -13.65
CA TYR A 193 -12.85 5.69 -13.29
C TYR A 193 -13.02 4.68 -12.14
N GLU A 194 -14.25 4.35 -11.74
CA GLU A 194 -14.47 3.25 -10.80
C GLU A 194 -13.91 1.94 -11.37
N ALA A 195 -13.33 1.11 -10.51
CA ALA A 195 -12.63 -0.09 -10.93
C ALA A 195 -12.93 -1.25 -9.99
N SER A 196 -13.33 -2.39 -10.55
CA SER A 196 -13.61 -3.59 -9.77
C SER A 196 -12.32 -4.18 -9.16
N PRO A 197 -12.34 -4.61 -7.87
CA PRO A 197 -11.20 -5.28 -7.24
C PRO A 197 -10.62 -6.42 -8.07
N TRP A 198 -11.47 -7.19 -8.76
CA TRP A 198 -11.06 -8.29 -9.65
C TRP A 198 -10.04 -7.86 -10.71
N SER A 199 -10.08 -6.59 -11.12
CA SER A 199 -9.23 -6.02 -12.17
C SER A 199 -7.92 -5.40 -11.68
N TRP A 200 -7.76 -5.22 -10.37
CA TRP A 200 -6.69 -4.39 -9.83
C TRP A 200 -5.29 -4.95 -10.08
N LEU A 201 -5.11 -6.26 -9.90
CA LEU A 201 -3.78 -6.89 -10.07
C LEU A 201 -3.24 -6.82 -11.50
N PHE A 202 -4.10 -6.98 -12.50
CA PHE A 202 -3.70 -6.84 -13.91
C PHE A 202 -3.93 -5.43 -14.45
N MET A 203 -4.37 -4.51 -13.59
CA MET A 203 -4.62 -3.10 -13.87
C MET A 203 -5.64 -2.89 -15.00
N GLY A 204 -6.77 -3.59 -14.94
CA GLY A 204 -7.78 -3.52 -16.00
C GLY A 204 -8.40 -2.13 -16.21
N ARG A 205 -8.55 -1.35 -15.13
CA ARG A 205 -9.04 0.04 -15.18
C ARG A 205 -8.21 0.92 -14.22
N PRO A 206 -7.07 1.47 -14.67
CA PRO A 206 -6.30 2.43 -13.87
C PRO A 206 -7.11 3.72 -13.64
N THR A 207 -6.83 4.40 -12.55
CA THR A 207 -7.54 5.63 -12.19
C THR A 207 -6.77 6.84 -12.71
N SER A 208 -7.38 7.64 -13.58
CA SER A 208 -6.78 8.90 -14.02
C SER A 208 -6.90 9.96 -12.92
N PHE A 209 -5.80 10.62 -12.57
CA PHE A 209 -5.78 11.74 -11.60
C PHE A 209 -5.78 13.10 -12.29
N LEU A 210 -5.34 13.15 -13.55
CA LEU A 210 -5.36 14.33 -14.39
C LEU A 210 -5.41 13.87 -15.83
N TYR A 211 -6.31 14.46 -16.63
CA TYR A 211 -6.23 14.39 -18.08
C TYR A 211 -6.60 15.76 -18.67
N GLU A 212 -5.69 16.32 -19.45
CA GLU A 212 -5.88 17.58 -20.17
C GLU A 212 -5.49 17.43 -21.64
N SER A 213 -5.99 18.33 -22.49
CA SER A 213 -5.64 18.41 -23.91
C SER A 213 -5.01 19.77 -24.23
N PRO A 214 -3.80 20.05 -23.72
CA PRO A 214 -3.12 21.34 -23.90
C PRO A 214 -2.61 21.51 -25.34
N SER A 215 -1.98 22.64 -25.62
CA SER A 215 -1.21 22.87 -26.85
C SER A 215 0.30 22.77 -26.59
N GLY A 216 1.12 22.77 -27.65
CA GLY A 216 2.59 22.88 -27.52
C GLY A 216 3.39 21.58 -27.58
N CYS A 217 2.78 20.44 -27.93
CA CYS A 217 3.49 19.15 -28.14
C CYS A 217 4.07 18.96 -29.55
N GLY A 218 4.05 19.98 -30.42
CA GLY A 218 4.46 19.87 -31.82
C GLY A 218 3.46 19.16 -32.75
N SER A 219 2.22 18.93 -32.29
CA SER A 219 1.11 18.36 -33.07
C SER A 219 -0.19 19.14 -32.84
N LYS A 220 -1.20 18.92 -33.69
CA LYS A 220 -2.55 19.51 -33.55
C LYS A 220 -3.31 18.98 -32.32
N SER A 221 -3.01 17.75 -31.89
CA SER A 221 -3.68 17.09 -30.77
C SER A 221 -2.64 16.64 -29.75
N CYS A 222 -2.68 17.24 -28.56
CA CYS A 222 -1.82 16.87 -27.43
C CYS A 222 -2.64 16.30 -26.28
N SER A 223 -1.98 15.48 -25.47
CA SER A 223 -2.53 14.90 -24.25
C SER A 223 -1.54 15.10 -23.11
N GLN A 224 -2.05 15.38 -21.93
CA GLN A 224 -1.29 15.42 -20.70
C GLN A 224 -2.05 14.59 -19.67
N GLU A 225 -1.42 13.55 -19.14
CA GLU A 225 -2.05 12.65 -18.20
C GLU A 225 -1.17 12.37 -16.99
N VAL A 226 -1.79 12.33 -15.80
CA VAL A 226 -1.23 11.68 -14.62
C VAL A 226 -2.15 10.53 -14.27
N ILE A 227 -1.76 9.31 -14.65
CA ILE A 227 -2.56 8.12 -14.43
C ILE A 227 -1.97 7.24 -13.33
N ALA A 228 -2.82 6.82 -12.41
CA ALA A 228 -2.47 5.89 -11.35
C ALA A 228 -2.41 4.46 -11.91
N LEU A 229 -1.37 4.19 -12.71
CA LEU A 229 -1.06 2.91 -13.35
C LEU A 229 0.30 2.39 -12.84
N GLY A 230 0.34 1.13 -12.43
CA GLY A 230 1.59 0.44 -12.09
C GLY A 230 2.40 0.07 -13.33
N THR A 231 3.69 -0.22 -13.19
CA THR A 231 4.52 -0.62 -14.34
C THR A 231 4.05 -1.99 -14.87
N PRO A 232 3.45 -2.10 -16.07
CA PRO A 232 2.75 -3.32 -16.48
C PRO A 232 3.54 -4.62 -16.39
N LEU A 233 4.78 -4.65 -16.89
CA LEU A 233 5.59 -5.86 -16.81
C LEU A 233 5.92 -6.24 -15.36
N LEU A 234 6.16 -5.26 -14.48
CA LEU A 234 6.39 -5.51 -13.06
C LEU A 234 5.17 -6.18 -12.43
N TRP A 235 3.99 -5.62 -12.65
CA TRP A 235 2.74 -6.13 -12.06
C TRP A 235 2.36 -7.50 -12.58
N TRP A 236 2.47 -7.75 -13.87
CA TRP A 236 2.13 -9.05 -14.45
C TRP A 236 3.10 -10.15 -14.01
N LEU A 237 4.40 -9.84 -13.89
CA LEU A 237 5.35 -10.75 -13.27
C LEU A 237 5.04 -10.95 -11.78
N ALA A 238 4.56 -9.92 -11.08
CA ALA A 238 4.17 -10.02 -9.68
C ALA A 238 2.95 -10.93 -9.47
N ILE A 239 2.01 -11.00 -10.42
CA ILE A 239 0.90 -11.96 -10.40
C ILE A 239 1.46 -13.39 -10.43
N ALA A 240 2.38 -13.68 -11.36
CA ALA A 240 3.01 -15.00 -11.44
C ALA A 240 3.80 -15.34 -10.17
N ALA A 241 4.55 -14.37 -9.63
CA ALA A 241 5.27 -14.53 -8.37
C ALA A 241 4.33 -14.71 -7.17
N LEU A 242 3.19 -14.03 -7.14
CA LEU A 242 2.17 -14.20 -6.11
C LEU A 242 1.57 -15.61 -6.15
N ALA A 243 1.28 -16.15 -7.34
CA ALA A 243 0.84 -17.53 -7.48
C ALA A 243 1.86 -18.53 -6.91
N LEU A 244 3.16 -18.31 -7.17
CA LEU A 244 4.24 -19.09 -6.55
C LEU A 244 4.21 -18.99 -5.02
N VAL A 245 4.10 -17.79 -4.47
CA VAL A 245 4.06 -17.57 -3.01
C VAL A 245 2.82 -18.23 -2.39
N ILE A 246 1.66 -18.17 -3.04
CA ILE A 246 0.44 -18.87 -2.60
C ILE A 246 0.66 -20.39 -2.60
N GLY A 247 1.25 -20.95 -3.65
CA GLY A 247 1.61 -22.37 -3.69
C GLY A 247 2.57 -22.77 -2.56
N MET A 248 3.57 -21.94 -2.28
CA MET A 248 4.49 -22.15 -1.17
C MET A 248 3.79 -22.02 0.19
N TRP A 249 2.78 -21.17 0.32
CA TRP A 249 1.97 -21.05 1.52
C TRP A 249 1.11 -22.30 1.78
N PHE A 250 0.45 -22.84 0.74
CA PHE A 250 -0.26 -24.12 0.86
C PHE A 250 0.69 -25.27 1.22
N ARG A 251 1.89 -25.30 0.64
CA ARG A 251 2.93 -26.24 1.04
C ARG A 251 3.31 -26.06 2.52
N SER A 252 3.48 -24.83 2.99
CA SER A 252 3.76 -24.54 4.41
C SER A 252 2.66 -25.02 5.34
N LEU A 253 1.39 -24.93 4.94
CA LEU A 253 0.26 -25.50 5.70
C LEU A 253 0.34 -27.03 5.77
N ALA A 254 0.61 -27.68 4.64
CA ALA A 254 0.71 -29.14 4.57
C ALA A 254 1.91 -29.70 5.37
N THR A 255 3.06 -29.04 5.32
CA THR A 255 4.28 -29.47 6.03
C THR A 255 4.40 -28.91 7.44
N ARG A 256 3.50 -28.00 7.84
CA ARG A 256 3.58 -27.20 9.08
C ARG A 256 4.89 -26.43 9.25
N HIS A 257 5.57 -26.13 8.14
CA HIS A 257 6.80 -25.35 8.13
C HIS A 257 6.56 -23.98 7.47
N PHE A 258 6.41 -22.94 8.29
CA PHE A 258 6.08 -21.60 7.83
C PHE A 258 7.31 -20.75 7.58
N ASP A 259 7.56 -20.42 6.31
CA ASP A 259 8.55 -19.41 5.92
C ASP A 259 8.03 -18.01 6.31
N PRO A 260 8.80 -17.23 7.11
CA PRO A 260 8.42 -15.86 7.46
C PRO A 260 8.16 -14.96 6.25
N ALA A 261 8.92 -15.11 5.15
CA ALA A 261 8.72 -14.29 3.95
C ALA A 261 7.36 -14.55 3.33
N VAL A 262 7.04 -15.83 3.09
CA VAL A 262 5.74 -16.27 2.55
C VAL A 262 4.60 -15.80 3.45
N THR A 263 4.74 -15.99 4.77
CA THR A 263 3.72 -15.61 5.75
C THR A 263 3.43 -14.10 5.72
N ILE A 264 4.47 -13.27 5.67
CA ILE A 264 4.31 -11.80 5.66
C ILE A 264 3.72 -11.31 4.33
N ILE A 265 4.17 -11.87 3.20
CA ILE A 265 3.65 -11.51 1.88
C ILE A 265 2.15 -11.85 1.82
N ILE A 266 1.77 -13.09 2.18
CA ILE A 266 0.37 -13.51 2.17
C ILE A 266 -0.47 -12.69 3.15
N ALA A 267 0.02 -12.42 4.36
CA ALA A 267 -0.70 -11.60 5.33
C ALA A 267 -0.95 -10.17 4.82
N GLY A 268 0.06 -9.54 4.22
CA GLY A 268 -0.06 -8.21 3.65
C GLY A 268 -1.00 -8.16 2.45
N MET A 269 -0.92 -9.14 1.55
CA MET A 269 -1.84 -9.28 0.43
C MET A 269 -3.27 -9.54 0.91
N ALA A 270 -3.46 -10.45 1.87
CA ALA A 270 -4.78 -10.78 2.41
C ALA A 270 -5.41 -9.56 3.08
N ALA A 271 -4.68 -8.86 3.97
CA ALA A 271 -5.19 -7.69 4.68
C ALA A 271 -5.44 -6.49 3.75
N GLY A 272 -4.60 -6.30 2.72
CA GLY A 272 -4.71 -5.16 1.82
C GLY A 272 -5.69 -5.36 0.66
N TYR A 273 -5.94 -6.60 0.23
CA TYR A 273 -6.69 -6.91 -0.99
C TYR A 273 -8.03 -7.62 -0.76
N LEU A 274 -8.08 -8.67 0.07
CA LEU A 274 -9.31 -9.47 0.25
C LEU A 274 -10.52 -8.67 0.75
N PRO A 275 -10.39 -7.70 1.67
CA PRO A 275 -11.52 -6.94 2.17
C PRO A 275 -12.36 -6.28 1.07
N TRP A 276 -11.72 -5.82 0.00
CA TRP A 276 -12.38 -5.12 -1.09
C TRP A 276 -13.38 -6.00 -1.85
N PHE A 277 -13.21 -7.32 -1.80
CA PHE A 277 -14.16 -8.24 -2.43
C PHE A 277 -15.51 -8.28 -1.71
N PHE A 278 -15.58 -7.86 -0.44
CA PHE A 278 -16.83 -7.74 0.32
C PHE A 278 -17.55 -6.41 0.10
N PHE A 279 -16.97 -5.47 -0.67
CA PHE A 279 -17.53 -4.14 -0.94
C PHE A 279 -17.77 -3.90 -2.43
N GLN A 280 -18.49 -4.82 -3.11
CA GLN A 280 -18.72 -4.73 -4.55
C GLN A 280 -19.63 -3.56 -4.96
N GLU A 281 -20.61 -3.21 -4.12
CA GLU A 281 -21.57 -2.12 -4.39
C GLU A 281 -20.99 -0.72 -4.15
N ARG A 282 -19.79 -0.64 -3.56
CA ARG A 282 -19.15 0.61 -3.21
C ARG A 282 -18.31 1.11 -4.37
N THR A 283 -18.33 2.42 -4.61
CA THR A 283 -17.42 3.06 -5.55
C THR A 283 -15.98 2.96 -5.06
N VAL A 284 -15.18 2.14 -5.74
CA VAL A 284 -13.78 1.87 -5.41
C VAL A 284 -12.88 2.03 -6.62
N PHE A 285 -11.59 2.22 -6.38
CA PHE A 285 -10.63 2.63 -7.39
C PHE A 285 -9.36 1.79 -7.30
N THR A 286 -8.71 1.59 -8.45
CA THR A 286 -7.47 0.80 -8.53
C THR A 286 -6.34 1.40 -7.71
N PHE A 287 -6.31 2.72 -7.49
CA PHE A 287 -5.22 3.34 -6.72
C PHE A 287 -5.11 2.83 -5.26
N TYR A 288 -6.15 2.19 -4.71
CA TYR A 288 -6.09 1.53 -3.39
C TYR A 288 -5.04 0.40 -3.31
N VAL A 289 -4.55 -0.09 -4.45
CA VAL A 289 -3.50 -1.10 -4.49
C VAL A 289 -2.17 -0.66 -3.88
N ILE A 290 -1.90 0.65 -3.77
CA ILE A 290 -0.64 1.18 -3.20
C ILE A 290 -0.33 0.62 -1.80
N VAL A 291 -1.37 0.23 -1.05
CA VAL A 291 -1.23 -0.32 0.30
C VAL A 291 -0.66 -1.74 0.29
N PHE A 292 -0.98 -2.55 -0.73
CA PHE A 292 -0.48 -3.92 -0.84
C PHE A 292 0.62 -4.11 -1.90
N GLN A 293 0.83 -3.13 -2.78
CA GLN A 293 1.90 -3.09 -3.78
C GLN A 293 3.29 -3.44 -3.22
N PRO A 294 3.70 -3.01 -2.02
CA PRO A 294 4.96 -3.45 -1.43
C PRO A 294 5.08 -4.97 -1.25
N PHE A 295 3.98 -5.66 -0.93
CA PHE A 295 3.98 -7.11 -0.74
C PHE A 295 4.03 -7.86 -2.08
N LEU A 296 3.50 -7.27 -3.16
CA LEU A 296 3.71 -7.77 -4.52
C LEU A 296 5.18 -7.69 -4.92
N ILE A 297 5.87 -6.59 -4.59
CA ILE A 297 7.32 -6.47 -4.82
C ILE A 297 8.08 -7.54 -4.02
N LEU A 298 7.71 -7.76 -2.76
CA LEU A 298 8.32 -8.84 -1.96
C LEU A 298 8.04 -10.23 -2.54
N ALA A 299 6.88 -10.46 -3.16
CA ALA A 299 6.58 -11.69 -3.88
C ALA A 299 7.50 -11.87 -5.10
N LEU A 300 7.71 -10.81 -5.90
CA LEU A 300 8.68 -10.82 -7.00
C LEU A 300 10.09 -11.16 -6.51
N VAL A 301 10.53 -10.53 -5.42
CA VAL A 301 11.87 -10.79 -4.84
C VAL A 301 11.98 -12.22 -4.30
N TYR A 302 10.90 -12.78 -3.76
CA TYR A 302 10.82 -14.19 -3.38
C TYR A 302 11.01 -15.11 -4.60
N ALA A 303 10.35 -14.82 -5.72
CA ALA A 303 10.51 -15.57 -6.97
C ALA A 303 11.94 -15.43 -7.55
N VAL A 304 12.51 -14.22 -7.53
CA VAL A 304 13.91 -13.98 -7.91
C VAL A 304 14.86 -14.83 -7.08
N ARG A 305 14.67 -14.89 -5.75
CA ARG A 305 15.47 -15.77 -4.87
C ARG A 305 15.38 -17.23 -5.33
N ALA A 306 14.19 -17.72 -5.64
CA ALA A 306 14.00 -19.10 -6.10
C ALA A 306 14.72 -19.36 -7.43
N ILE A 307 14.67 -18.42 -8.38
CA ILE A 307 15.38 -18.50 -9.67
C ILE A 307 16.90 -18.54 -9.47
N LEU A 308 17.45 -17.60 -8.68
CA LEU A 308 18.88 -17.53 -8.41
C LEU A 308 19.41 -18.80 -7.75
N LEU A 309 18.68 -19.35 -6.78
CA LEU A 309 19.06 -20.60 -6.11
C LEU A 309 18.99 -21.82 -7.03
N ARG A 310 18.05 -21.83 -8.00
CA ARG A 310 17.84 -22.99 -8.88
C ARG A 310 18.77 -22.99 -10.09
N PHE A 311 19.00 -21.83 -10.71
CA PHE A 311 19.64 -21.71 -12.02
C PHE A 311 21.02 -21.01 -11.98
N GLN A 312 21.47 -20.53 -10.81
CA GLN A 312 22.79 -19.93 -10.59
C GLN A 312 23.12 -18.86 -11.65
N LYS A 313 24.18 -19.03 -12.46
CA LYS A 313 24.59 -18.08 -13.51
C LYS A 313 23.48 -17.78 -14.52
N SER A 314 22.76 -18.80 -15.00
CA SER A 314 21.63 -18.58 -15.90
C SER A 314 20.50 -17.82 -15.20
N GLY A 315 20.33 -18.04 -13.89
CA GLY A 315 19.39 -17.29 -13.06
C GLY A 315 19.74 -15.81 -12.96
N GLU A 316 21.02 -15.47 -12.79
CA GLU A 316 21.50 -14.08 -12.77
C GLU A 316 21.20 -13.35 -14.09
N ILE A 317 21.46 -14.02 -15.23
CA ILE A 317 21.16 -13.47 -16.56
C ILE A 317 19.66 -13.24 -16.73
N ILE A 318 18.82 -14.21 -16.33
CA ILE A 318 17.36 -14.08 -16.39
C ILE A 318 16.89 -12.90 -15.55
N VAL A 319 17.36 -12.80 -14.30
CA VAL A 319 16.96 -11.72 -13.38
C VAL A 319 17.39 -10.36 -13.91
N ALA A 320 18.62 -10.24 -14.44
CA ALA A 320 19.10 -9.01 -15.05
C ALA A 320 18.27 -8.62 -16.28
N ALA A 321 17.97 -9.57 -17.17
CA ALA A 321 17.15 -9.33 -18.35
C ALA A 321 15.73 -8.87 -17.97
N LEU A 322 15.08 -9.54 -17.01
CA LEU A 322 13.75 -9.16 -16.52
C LEU A 322 13.77 -7.76 -15.89
N PHE A 323 14.81 -7.44 -15.11
CA PHE A 323 14.96 -6.11 -14.51
C PHE A 323 15.11 -5.02 -15.58
N ILE A 324 15.94 -5.25 -16.61
CA ILE A 324 16.10 -4.32 -17.73
C ILE A 324 14.77 -4.12 -18.48
N LEU A 325 14.01 -5.20 -18.72
CA LEU A 325 12.70 -5.10 -19.37
C LEU A 325 11.70 -4.28 -18.53
N ILE A 326 11.67 -4.48 -17.21
CA ILE A 326 10.87 -3.68 -16.28
C ILE A 326 11.29 -2.20 -16.33
N PHE A 327 12.59 -1.93 -16.31
CA PHE A 327 13.12 -0.57 -16.41
C PHE A 327 12.69 0.11 -17.71
N LEU A 328 12.87 -0.55 -18.86
CA LEU A 328 12.45 0.00 -20.16
C LEU A 328 10.94 0.21 -20.23
N ASN A 329 10.15 -0.70 -19.64
CA ASN A 329 8.71 -0.55 -19.54
C ASN A 329 8.32 0.66 -18.68
N PHE A 330 8.96 0.85 -17.53
CA PHE A 330 8.75 2.04 -16.69
C PHE A 330 9.10 3.33 -17.44
N VAL A 331 10.25 3.38 -18.13
CA VAL A 331 10.67 4.55 -18.94
C VAL A 331 9.67 4.84 -20.06
N TYR A 332 9.16 3.80 -20.72
CA TYR A 332 8.15 3.95 -21.77
C TYR A 332 6.89 4.66 -21.24
N PHE A 333 6.41 4.27 -20.05
CA PHE A 333 5.24 4.87 -19.40
C PHE A 333 5.52 6.17 -18.63
N LEU A 334 6.78 6.54 -18.43
CA LEU A 334 7.16 7.69 -17.61
C LEU A 334 6.44 9.00 -17.96
N PRO A 335 6.23 9.39 -19.23
CA PRO A 335 5.52 10.64 -19.56
C PRO A 335 4.12 10.76 -18.95
N ILE A 336 3.36 9.65 -18.88
CA ILE A 336 2.00 9.64 -18.32
C ILE A 336 1.97 9.44 -16.79
N TYR A 337 3.13 9.18 -16.17
CA TYR A 337 3.30 9.22 -14.72
C TYR A 337 3.70 10.62 -14.25
N LEU A 338 4.51 11.32 -15.04
CA LEU A 338 5.02 12.65 -14.71
C LEU A 338 4.03 13.76 -15.04
N GLY A 339 3.09 13.52 -15.95
CA GLY A 339 2.20 14.56 -16.48
C GLY A 339 2.87 15.38 -17.56
N ASP A 340 3.69 14.75 -18.41
CA ASP A 340 4.34 15.44 -19.53
C ASP A 340 3.33 15.68 -20.66
N VAL A 341 3.49 16.80 -21.38
CA VAL A 341 2.68 17.12 -22.55
C VAL A 341 3.24 16.39 -23.76
N ILE A 342 2.48 15.41 -24.28
CA ILE A 342 2.87 14.57 -25.42
C ILE A 342 1.83 14.61 -26.52
N THR A 343 2.15 14.12 -27.73
CA THR A 343 1.16 13.99 -28.80
C THR A 343 0.08 12.97 -28.42
N TYR A 344 -1.14 13.16 -28.93
CA TYR A 344 -2.24 12.22 -28.70
C TYR A 344 -1.88 10.79 -29.16
N GLU A 345 -1.17 10.65 -30.29
CA GLU A 345 -0.71 9.33 -30.77
C GLU A 345 0.27 8.67 -29.81
N ALA A 346 1.22 9.44 -29.25
CA ALA A 346 2.16 8.93 -28.26
C ALA A 346 1.44 8.52 -26.97
N TRP A 347 0.47 9.31 -26.50
CA TRP A 347 -0.38 8.95 -25.38
C TRP A 347 -1.18 7.68 -25.67
N ARG A 348 -1.87 7.62 -26.82
CA ARG A 348 -2.71 6.49 -27.22
C ARG A 348 -1.92 5.19 -27.35
N SER A 349 -0.67 5.24 -27.81
CA SER A 349 0.19 4.05 -27.88
C SER A 349 0.46 3.40 -26.53
N ARG A 350 0.39 4.18 -25.44
CA ARG A 350 0.56 3.69 -24.06
C ARG A 350 -0.73 3.12 -23.47
N MET A 351 -1.88 3.40 -24.07
CA MET A 351 -3.17 2.85 -23.66
C MET A 351 -3.35 1.44 -24.22
N TRP A 352 -2.63 0.48 -23.61
CA TRP A 352 -2.58 -0.91 -24.10
C TRP A 352 -3.93 -1.61 -24.05
N PHE A 353 -4.80 -1.25 -23.08
CA PHE A 353 -6.18 -1.69 -23.06
C PHE A 353 -7.14 -0.53 -23.38
N PRO A 354 -8.24 -0.79 -24.11
CA PRO A 354 -9.29 0.21 -24.31
C PRO A 354 -9.86 0.75 -22.98
N SER A 355 -9.89 -0.10 -21.95
CA SER A 355 -10.31 0.24 -20.59
C SER A 355 -9.31 1.10 -19.82
N TRP A 356 -8.18 1.51 -20.41
CA TRP A 356 -7.28 2.49 -19.80
C TRP A 356 -7.66 3.93 -20.13
N ILE A 357 -8.66 4.12 -20.98
CA ILE A 357 -9.12 5.43 -21.49
C ILE A 357 -10.33 5.93 -20.71
#